data_AF-A0A3R8V9Y3-F1
#
_entry.id   AF-A0A3R8V9Y3-F1
#
_cell.length_a   1.000
_cell.length_b   1.000
_cell.length_c   1.000
_cell.angle_alpha   90.00
_cell.angle_beta   90.00
_cell.angle_gamma   90.00
#
_symmetry.space_group_name_H-M   'P 1'
#
loop_
_entity.id
_entity.type
_entity.pdbx_description
1 polymer ?
#
loop_
_entity_poly.entity_id
_entity_poly.type
_entity_poly.pdbx_seq_one_letter_code
_entity_poly.pdbx_strand_id
1 'polypeptide(L)'
;MSDSDRPRYRVDADRQAAQRRVRYVETNRPDDGSCTICQLDAENPAPLDETPAMAQDNPSNDEDEAFAEETLIQAIENQLEAGEPAATQATLNKLTLVGYERDECLQMMALVLAHEIRAMLSEDRPFDGAAYEAMLRKLPELPEASE
;
A
#
# COMPACT_ATOMS: atom_id res chain seq x y z
N MET A 1 -34.17 -29.95 9.89
CA MET A 1 -34.45 -30.51 8.55
C MET A 1 -33.36 -29.99 7.65
N SER A 2 -32.56 -30.89 7.09
CA SER A 2 -31.27 -30.61 6.45
C SER A 2 -31.38 -29.63 5.29
N ASP A 3 -30.52 -28.62 5.27
CA ASP A 3 -30.32 -27.61 4.20
C ASP A 3 -29.64 -28.22 2.96
N SER A 4 -29.98 -29.48 2.64
CA SER A 4 -29.34 -30.31 1.62
C SER A 4 -30.12 -30.32 0.30
N ASP A 5 -31.29 -29.69 0.24
CA ASP A 5 -32.25 -29.87 -0.86
C ASP A 5 -32.53 -28.58 -1.65
N ARG A 6 -31.57 -27.64 -1.65
CA ARG A 6 -31.66 -26.48 -2.54
C ARG A 6 -31.01 -26.83 -3.89
N PRO A 7 -31.76 -26.81 -5.00
CA PRO A 7 -31.22 -27.25 -6.29
C PRO A 7 -30.09 -26.33 -6.78
N ARG A 8 -28.96 -26.93 -7.21
CA ARG A 8 -27.75 -26.26 -7.75
C ARG A 8 -27.94 -25.55 -9.09
N TYR A 9 -29.14 -25.65 -9.65
CA TYR A 9 -29.49 -24.98 -10.88
C TYR A 9 -30.80 -24.24 -10.70
N ARG A 10 -30.88 -23.05 -11.30
CA ARG A 10 -32.14 -22.33 -11.45
C ARG A 10 -32.61 -22.49 -12.88
N VAL A 11 -33.86 -22.91 -13.03
CA VAL A 11 -34.48 -23.03 -14.33
C VAL A 11 -35.46 -21.88 -14.50
N ASP A 12 -35.08 -20.93 -15.34
CA ASP A 12 -35.98 -19.86 -15.72
C ASP A 12 -36.82 -20.34 -16.90
N ALA A 13 -38.12 -20.42 -16.69
CA ALA A 13 -39.11 -20.68 -17.74
C ALA A 13 -39.99 -19.44 -17.87
N ASP A 14 -39.61 -18.55 -18.78
CA ASP A 14 -40.43 -17.41 -19.16
C ASP A 14 -41.58 -17.91 -20.06
N ARG A 15 -42.83 -17.50 -19.79
CA ARG A 15 -44.01 -17.92 -20.58
C ARG A 15 -43.98 -17.37 -22.01
N GLN A 16 -43.10 -16.41 -22.30
CA GLN A 16 -42.92 -15.84 -23.64
C GLN A 16 -41.75 -16.44 -24.42
N ALA A 17 -40.92 -17.30 -23.81
CA ALA A 17 -39.75 -17.89 -24.46
C ALA A 17 -40.00 -19.34 -24.91
N ALA A 18 -39.68 -19.65 -26.17
CA ALA A 18 -39.85 -20.99 -26.75
C ALA A 18 -38.80 -22.02 -26.26
N GLN A 19 -37.85 -21.62 -25.41
CA GLN A 19 -36.80 -22.49 -24.89
C GLN A 19 -36.53 -22.23 -23.40
N ARG A 20 -36.23 -23.30 -22.66
CA ARG A 20 -36.00 -23.27 -21.22
C ARG A 20 -34.50 -23.18 -20.93
N ARG A 21 -34.07 -22.20 -20.13
CA ARG A 21 -32.64 -21.96 -19.85
C ARG A 21 -32.29 -22.43 -18.43
N VAL A 22 -31.27 -23.28 -18.33
CA VAL A 22 -30.73 -23.78 -17.05
C VAL A 22 -29.46 -23.00 -16.73
N ARG A 23 -29.36 -22.42 -15.53
CA ARG A 23 -28.14 -21.78 -15.02
C ARG A 23 -27.61 -22.57 -13.84
N TYR A 24 -26.33 -22.93 -13.89
CA TYR A 24 -25.62 -23.55 -12.78
C TYR A 24 -25.21 -22.47 -11.76
N VAL A 25 -25.30 -22.77 -10.48
CA VAL A 25 -24.87 -21.91 -9.38
C VAL A 25 -23.72 -22.60 -8.67
N GLU A 26 -22.54 -21.98 -8.70
CA GLU A 26 -21.38 -22.50 -7.98
C GLU A 26 -21.58 -22.36 -6.47
N THR A 27 -21.37 -23.45 -5.74
CA THR A 27 -21.56 -23.51 -4.28
C THR A 27 -20.29 -24.07 -3.62
N ASN A 28 -19.94 -23.56 -2.43
CA ASN A 28 -18.79 -24.03 -1.63
C ASN A 28 -18.94 -25.47 -1.06
N ARG A 29 -20.01 -26.16 -1.43
CA ARG A 29 -20.25 -27.55 -1.10
C ARG A 29 -20.24 -28.33 -2.42
N PRO A 30 -19.38 -29.31 -2.62
CA PRO A 30 -19.52 -30.32 -3.68
C PRO A 30 -20.68 -31.31 -3.43
N ASP A 31 -20.94 -32.18 -4.41
CA ASP A 31 -22.03 -33.18 -4.40
C ASP A 31 -21.76 -34.35 -3.43
N ASP A 32 -20.49 -34.60 -3.09
CA ASP A 32 -20.07 -35.65 -2.14
C ASP A 32 -20.24 -35.25 -0.66
N GLY A 33 -20.81 -34.07 -0.42
CA GLY A 33 -21.10 -33.56 0.92
C GLY A 33 -19.88 -33.01 1.66
N SER A 34 -18.68 -33.08 1.06
CA SER A 34 -17.51 -32.40 1.59
C SER A 34 -17.70 -30.89 1.50
N CYS A 35 -17.15 -30.14 2.46
CA CYS A 35 -17.17 -28.68 2.43
C CYS A 35 -15.74 -28.22 2.11
N THR A 36 -15.55 -27.55 0.97
CA THR A 36 -14.21 -27.13 0.54
C THR A 36 -13.59 -26.11 1.50
N ILE A 37 -14.42 -25.23 2.08
CA ILE A 37 -13.98 -24.29 3.11
C ILE A 37 -13.48 -25.02 4.36
N CYS A 38 -14.20 -26.05 4.82
CA CYS A 38 -13.78 -26.80 6.01
C CYS A 38 -12.52 -27.65 5.78
N GLN A 39 -12.27 -28.12 4.54
CA GLN A 39 -11.02 -28.79 4.19
C GLN A 39 -9.84 -27.81 4.24
N LEU A 40 -10.00 -26.61 3.69
CA LEU A 40 -8.99 -25.56 3.74
C LEU A 40 -8.62 -25.16 5.18
N ASP A 41 -9.61 -25.02 6.06
CA ASP A 41 -9.38 -24.70 7.48
C ASP A 41 -8.65 -25.83 8.22
N ALA A 42 -8.82 -27.09 7.80
CA ALA A 42 -8.12 -28.23 8.37
C ALA A 42 -6.70 -28.43 7.82
N GLU A 43 -6.47 -28.10 6.55
CA GLU A 43 -5.16 -28.17 5.89
C GLU A 43 -4.27 -26.98 6.26
N ASN A 44 -4.87 -25.84 6.60
CA ASN A 44 -4.17 -24.65 7.06
C ASN A 44 -4.79 -24.15 8.37
N PRO A 45 -4.60 -24.89 9.49
CA PRO A 45 -5.16 -24.50 10.76
C PRO A 45 -4.59 -23.13 11.15
N ALA A 46 -5.48 -22.22 11.55
CA ALA A 46 -5.05 -21.02 12.25
C ALA A 46 -4.16 -21.45 13.43
N PRO A 47 -2.99 -20.83 13.64
CA PRO A 47 -2.12 -21.21 14.75
C PRO A 47 -2.92 -21.06 16.04
N LEU A 48 -3.14 -22.20 16.72
CA LEU A 48 -3.85 -22.26 17.99
C LEU A 48 -3.00 -21.49 19.01
N ASP A 49 -3.64 -20.55 19.71
CA ASP A 49 -3.13 -19.79 20.84
C ASP A 49 -2.41 -20.69 21.87
N GLU A 50 -1.10 -20.87 21.71
CA GLU A 50 -0.19 -21.25 22.77
C GLU A 50 0.84 -20.13 22.90
N THR A 51 0.50 -19.20 23.79
CA THR A 51 1.23 -17.97 24.14
C THR A 51 1.28 -16.93 23.01
N PRO A 52 0.72 -15.72 23.20
CA PRO A 52 1.17 -14.59 22.43
C PRO A 52 2.57 -14.23 22.95
N ALA A 53 3.57 -14.99 22.52
CA ALA A 53 4.88 -14.43 22.25
C ALA A 53 4.78 -13.62 20.94
N MET A 54 3.82 -12.69 20.90
CA MET A 54 4.13 -11.39 20.36
C MET A 54 5.21 -10.92 21.33
N ALA A 55 6.47 -11.19 20.98
CA ALA A 55 7.49 -10.24 21.33
C ALA A 55 6.85 -8.90 20.93
N GLN A 56 6.52 -8.10 21.94
CA GLN A 56 6.55 -6.67 21.75
C GLN A 56 8.01 -6.39 21.36
N ASP A 57 8.36 -6.66 20.10
CA ASP A 57 9.02 -5.64 19.31
C ASP A 57 8.01 -4.51 19.31
N ASN A 58 8.04 -3.74 20.39
CA ASN A 58 7.88 -2.32 20.28
C ASN A 58 9.13 -1.97 19.49
N PRO A 59 9.07 -1.86 18.14
CA PRO A 59 10.23 -1.42 17.38
C PRO A 59 10.77 -0.24 18.15
N SER A 60 12.06 -0.32 18.45
CA SER A 60 12.72 0.86 19.00
C SER A 60 12.36 2.03 18.08
N ASN A 61 12.11 3.22 18.64
CA ASN A 61 11.72 4.39 17.85
C ASN A 61 12.67 4.61 16.65
N ASP A 62 13.92 4.14 16.78
CA ASP A 62 14.97 4.12 15.77
C ASP A 62 14.65 3.21 14.55
N GLU A 63 14.01 2.05 14.75
CA GLU A 63 13.62 1.14 13.66
C GLU A 63 12.45 1.70 12.83
N ASP A 64 11.48 2.34 13.50
CA ASP A 64 10.36 3.01 12.84
C ASP A 64 10.84 4.23 12.04
N GLU A 65 11.80 4.99 12.57
CA GLU A 65 12.40 6.15 11.90
C GLU A 65 13.20 5.74 10.65
N ALA A 66 14.02 4.68 10.77
CA ALA A 66 14.78 4.15 9.63
C ALA A 66 13.85 3.63 8.52
N PHE A 67 12.76 2.95 8.89
CA PHE A 67 11.76 2.48 7.94
C PHE A 67 11.05 3.64 7.21
N ALA A 68 10.74 4.72 7.93
CA ALA A 68 10.15 5.91 7.34
C ALA A 68 11.12 6.60 6.37
N GLU A 69 12.40 6.71 6.72
CA GLU A 69 13.44 7.26 5.86
C GLU A 69 13.56 6.47 4.54
N GLU A 70 13.70 5.14 4.62
CA GLU A 70 13.83 4.28 3.43
C GLU A 70 12.62 4.41 2.50
N THR A 71 11.41 4.46 3.06
CA THR A 71 10.17 4.64 2.30
C THR A 71 10.16 5.99 1.57
N LEU A 72 10.63 7.07 2.22
CA LEU A 72 10.71 8.39 1.62
C LEU A 72 11.76 8.45 0.51
N ILE A 73 12.93 7.82 0.70
CA ILE A 73 13.95 7.70 -0.34
C ILE A 73 13.39 6.97 -1.55
N GLN A 74 12.73 5.82 -1.34
CA GLN A 74 12.10 5.06 -2.42
C GLN A 74 11.05 5.91 -3.16
N ALA A 75 10.28 6.75 -2.46
CA ALA A 75 9.34 7.66 -3.09
C ALA A 75 10.04 8.69 -4.00
N ILE A 76 11.20 9.22 -3.60
CA ILE A 76 12.01 10.10 -4.45
C ILE A 76 12.55 9.35 -5.68
N GLU A 77 12.99 8.11 -5.53
CA GLU A 77 13.44 7.30 -6.66
C GLU A 77 12.31 7.07 -7.67
N ASN A 78 11.10 6.75 -7.19
CA ASN A 78 9.92 6.62 -8.04
C ASN A 78 9.60 7.94 -8.78
N GLN A 79 9.77 9.09 -8.13
CA GLN A 79 9.61 10.40 -8.78
C GLN A 79 10.66 10.65 -9.88
N LEU A 80 11.91 10.23 -9.65
CA LEU A 80 12.98 10.32 -10.65
C LEU A 80 12.70 9.41 -11.85
N GLU A 81 12.24 8.19 -11.61
CA GLU A 81 11.85 7.25 -12.67
C GLU A 81 10.65 7.76 -13.47
N ALA A 82 9.65 8.33 -12.79
CA ALA A 82 8.48 8.93 -13.42
C ALA A 82 8.81 10.25 -14.15
N GLY A 83 9.89 10.93 -13.78
CA GLY A 83 10.22 12.27 -14.28
C GLY A 83 9.31 13.38 -13.75
N GLU A 84 8.53 13.10 -12.70
CA GLU A 84 7.54 14.01 -12.13
C GLU A 84 7.72 14.13 -10.59
N PRO A 85 7.81 15.35 -10.04
CA PRO A 85 7.89 16.63 -10.75
C PRO A 85 9.25 16.81 -11.45
N ALA A 86 9.29 17.62 -12.52
CA ALA A 86 10.54 17.93 -13.23
C ALA A 86 11.60 18.59 -12.32
N ALA A 87 11.16 19.20 -11.21
CA ALA A 87 12.03 19.72 -10.17
C ALA A 87 12.90 18.64 -9.50
N THR A 88 12.43 17.39 -9.41
CA THR A 88 13.15 16.28 -8.75
C THR A 88 14.45 15.98 -9.49
N GLN A 89 14.40 15.75 -10.80
CA GLN A 89 15.59 15.52 -11.61
C GLN A 89 16.50 16.75 -11.66
N ALA A 90 15.93 17.95 -11.79
CA ALA A 90 16.70 19.19 -11.82
C ALA A 90 17.49 19.41 -10.52
N THR A 91 16.88 19.06 -9.38
CA THR A 91 17.50 19.19 -8.05
C THR A 91 18.65 18.20 -7.88
N LEU A 92 18.45 16.93 -8.24
CA LEU A 92 19.50 15.93 -8.24
C LEU A 92 20.69 16.34 -9.11
N ASN A 93 20.42 16.80 -10.34
CA ASN A 93 21.48 17.26 -11.25
C ASN A 93 22.24 18.45 -10.67
N LYS A 94 21.53 19.41 -10.08
CA LYS A 94 22.15 20.58 -9.43
C LYS A 94 23.06 20.16 -8.28
N LEU A 95 22.59 19.29 -7.38
CA LEU A 95 23.36 18.89 -6.20
C LEU A 95 24.59 18.06 -6.57
N THR A 96 24.46 17.13 -7.52
CA THR A 96 25.60 16.34 -8.01
C THR A 96 26.63 17.20 -8.74
N LEU A 97 26.21 18.26 -9.46
CA LEU A 97 27.13 19.25 -10.04
C LEU A 97 27.91 20.05 -9.00
N VAL A 98 27.34 20.28 -7.81
CA VAL A 98 28.01 20.95 -6.69
C VAL A 98 28.97 20.01 -5.95
N GLY A 99 28.90 18.70 -6.23
CA GLY A 99 29.82 17.69 -5.70
C GLY A 99 29.24 16.83 -4.57
N TYR A 100 27.93 16.87 -4.35
CA TYR A 100 27.26 15.96 -3.42
C TYR A 100 27.12 14.56 -4.05
N GLU A 101 27.31 13.53 -3.24
CA GLU A 101 27.07 12.15 -3.66
C GLU A 101 25.58 11.92 -3.88
N ARG A 102 25.26 10.98 -4.78
CA ARG A 102 23.87 10.71 -5.15
C ARG A 102 23.01 10.35 -3.93
N ASP A 103 23.53 9.50 -3.05
CA ASP A 103 22.79 9.03 -1.88
C ASP A 103 22.49 10.17 -0.90
N GLU A 104 23.47 11.07 -0.70
CA GLU A 104 23.30 12.28 0.12
C GLU A 104 22.27 13.24 -0.50
N CYS A 105 22.23 13.36 -1.83
CA CYS A 105 21.20 14.11 -2.53
C CYS A 105 19.81 13.52 -2.28
N LEU A 106 19.67 12.20 -2.37
CA LEU A 106 18.40 11.51 -2.14
C LEU A 106 17.92 11.69 -0.69
N GLN A 107 18.82 11.62 0.28
CA GLN A 107 18.51 11.88 1.69
C GLN A 107 18.00 13.32 1.90
N MET A 108 18.69 14.33 1.36
CA MET A 108 18.23 15.72 1.43
C MET A 108 16.85 15.93 0.77
N MET A 109 16.61 15.28 -0.37
CA MET A 109 15.32 15.35 -1.06
C MET A 109 14.21 14.63 -0.26
N ALA A 110 14.53 13.51 0.38
CA ALA A 110 13.62 12.79 1.27
C ALA A 110 13.23 13.63 2.49
N LEU A 111 14.16 14.38 3.09
CA LEU A 111 13.88 15.32 4.19
C LEU A 111 12.89 16.42 3.77
N VAL A 112 13.03 16.95 2.56
CA VAL A 112 12.07 17.93 2.00
C VAL A 112 10.68 17.31 1.83
N LEU A 113 10.60 16.08 1.35
CA LEU A 113 9.34 15.35 1.22
C LEU A 113 8.70 15.08 2.59
N ALA A 114 9.50 14.67 3.59
CA ALA A 114 9.05 14.46 4.95
C ALA A 114 8.49 15.75 5.58
N HIS A 115 9.13 16.90 5.31
CA HIS A 115 8.64 18.19 5.79
C HIS A 115 7.25 18.51 5.22
N GLU A 116 7.04 18.30 3.92
CA GLU A 116 5.73 18.55 3.30
C GLU A 116 4.65 17.57 3.80
N ILE A 117 4.99 16.28 3.95
CA ILE A 117 4.06 15.28 4.51
C ILE A 117 3.69 15.64 5.95
N ARG A 118 4.64 16.10 6.76
CA ARG A 118 4.38 16.56 8.12
C ARG A 118 3.45 17.76 8.14
N ALA A 119 3.71 18.76 7.30
CA ALA A 119 2.87 19.94 7.17
C ALA A 119 1.44 19.55 6.76
N MET A 120 1.31 18.70 5.73
CA MET A 120 0.05 18.11 5.25
C MET A 120 -0.76 17.47 6.39
N LEU A 121 -0.12 16.65 7.21
CA LEU A 121 -0.76 15.95 8.34
C LEU A 121 -1.08 16.90 9.49
N SER A 122 -0.18 17.84 9.81
CA SER A 122 -0.35 18.77 10.94
C SER A 122 -1.43 19.82 10.72
N GLU A 123 -1.58 20.26 9.46
CA GLU A 123 -2.54 21.29 9.06
C GLU A 123 -3.85 20.69 8.52
N ASP A 124 -3.96 19.35 8.46
CA ASP A 124 -5.09 18.63 7.86
C ASP A 124 -5.45 19.15 6.47
N ARG A 125 -4.42 19.29 5.63
CA ARG A 125 -4.53 19.85 4.26
C ARG A 125 -4.06 18.83 3.22
N PRO A 126 -4.42 18.99 1.93
CA PRO A 126 -3.81 18.18 0.87
C PRO A 126 -2.32 18.54 0.67
N PHE A 127 -1.59 17.60 0.06
CA PHE A 127 -0.19 17.80 -0.34
C PHE A 127 -0.04 18.99 -1.30
N ASP A 128 0.86 19.91 -1.00
CA ASP A 128 1.15 21.08 -1.83
C ASP A 128 2.40 20.82 -2.68
N GLY A 129 2.16 20.38 -3.92
CA GLY A 129 3.23 20.14 -4.88
C GLY A 129 4.04 21.40 -5.23
N ALA A 130 3.42 22.58 -5.21
CA ALA A 130 4.12 23.83 -5.53
C ALA A 130 5.08 24.23 -4.40
N ALA A 131 4.64 24.09 -3.14
CA ALA A 131 5.49 24.30 -1.97
C ALA A 131 6.65 23.28 -1.94
N TYR A 132 6.36 22.00 -2.16
CA TYR A 132 7.35 20.94 -2.25
C TYR A 132 8.41 21.22 -3.31
N GLU A 133 8.00 21.55 -4.55
CA GLU A 133 8.95 21.87 -5.61
C GLU A 133 9.79 23.12 -5.31
N ALA A 134 9.21 24.12 -4.63
CA ALA A 134 9.94 25.31 -4.24
C ALA A 134 11.02 24.98 -3.20
N MET A 135 10.74 24.07 -2.26
CA MET A 135 11.71 23.58 -1.28
C MET A 135 12.82 22.75 -1.94
N LEU A 136 12.49 21.82 -2.87
CA LEU A 136 13.50 21.06 -3.61
C LEU A 136 14.51 21.98 -4.32
N ARG A 137 14.01 23.05 -4.96
CA ARG A 137 14.88 24.01 -5.65
C ARG A 137 15.80 24.79 -4.72
N LYS A 138 15.51 24.90 -3.42
CA LYS A 138 16.35 25.57 -2.41
C LYS A 138 17.48 24.70 -1.85
N LEU A 139 17.43 23.37 -2.04
CA LEU A 139 18.52 22.49 -1.60
C LEU A 139 19.89 23.00 -2.11
N PRO A 140 20.95 22.98 -1.30
CA PRO A 140 21.10 22.21 -0.06
C PRO A 140 20.55 22.89 1.22
N GLU A 141 19.88 24.03 1.12
CA GLU A 141 19.21 24.64 2.27
C GLU A 141 17.99 23.77 2.68
N LEU A 142 18.12 23.07 3.81
CA LEU A 142 17.06 22.22 4.36
C LEU A 142 15.97 23.07 5.03
N PRO A 143 14.69 22.65 4.97
CA PRO A 143 13.63 23.31 5.72
C PRO A 143 13.90 23.15 7.22
N GLU A 144 13.59 24.20 7.99
CA GLU A 144 13.69 24.12 9.45
C GLU A 144 12.75 23.01 9.95
N ALA A 145 13.30 22.13 10.79
CA ALA A 145 12.48 21.16 11.50
C ALA A 145 11.65 21.94 12.52
N SER A 146 10.36 22.15 12.21
CA SER A 146 9.41 22.62 13.21
C SER A 146 9.33 21.55 14.31
N GLU A 147 9.84 21.88 15.50
CA GLU A 147 9.69 21.10 16.74
C GLU A 147 8.23 21.05 17.22
#